data_AF-A0A2D6LVB6-F1
#
_entry.id   AF-A0A2D6LVB6-F1
#
_cell.length_a   1.000
_cell.length_b   1.000
_cell.length_c   1.000
_cell.angle_alpha   90.00
_cell.angle_beta   90.00
_cell.angle_gamma   90.00
#
_symmetry.space_group_name_H-M   'P 1'
#
loop_
_entity.id
_entity.type
_entity.pdbx_description
1 polymer ?
#
loop_
_entity_poly.entity_id
_entity_poly.type
_entity_poly.pdbx_seq_one_letter_code
_entity_poly.pdbx_strand_id
1 'polypeptide(L)' 'MTCYSHSRLGTFQQCKYKYKLNYIDRIKTDLESIEAFMGKLVHETLEKLYKDLKFQKLNKQIKMAIKLIN' A
#
# COMPACT_ATOMS: atom_id res chain seq x y z
N MET A 1 7.09 14.04 -16.71
CA MET A 1 5.66 14.18 -16.34
C MET A 1 5.61 14.46 -14.85
N THR A 2 5.05 15.60 -14.43
CA THR A 2 4.93 15.96 -13.00
C THR A 2 3.91 15.04 -12.34
N CYS A 3 4.34 14.29 -11.31
CA CYS A 3 3.48 13.38 -10.57
C CYS A 3 2.84 14.13 -9.40
N TYR A 4 1.52 14.35 -9.47
CA TYR A 4 0.77 14.97 -8.39
C TYR A 4 0.16 13.89 -7.49
N SER A 5 0.23 14.10 -6.18
CA SER A 5 -0.41 13.23 -5.19
C SER A 5 -1.72 13.88 -4.75
N HIS A 6 -2.82 13.12 -4.82
CA HIS A 6 -4.12 13.57 -4.37
C HIS A 6 -4.11 14.00 -2.90
N SER A 7 -3.42 13.26 -2.03
CA SER A 7 -3.31 13.61 -0.60
C SER A 7 -2.50 14.89 -0.37
N ARG A 8 -1.44 15.11 -1.16
CA ARG A 8 -0.67 16.36 -1.16
C ARG A 8 -1.53 17.56 -1.56
N LEU A 9 -2.28 17.44 -2.64
CA LEU A 9 -3.17 18.49 -3.13
C LEU A 9 -4.29 18.79 -2.12
N GLY A 10 -4.94 17.76 -1.59
CA GLY A 10 -5.97 17.91 -0.57
C GLY A 10 -5.45 18.59 0.70
N THR A 11 -4.23 18.25 1.15
CA THR A 11 -3.60 18.91 2.29
C THR A 11 -3.35 20.39 2.03
N PHE A 12 -2.89 20.75 0.82
CA PHE A 12 -2.67 22.15 0.43
C PHE A 12 -3.98 22.95 0.38
N GLN A 13 -5.03 22.37 -0.21
CA GLN A 13 -6.36 22.98 -0.28
C GLN A 13 -6.97 23.20 1.10
N GLN A 14 -6.76 22.24 2.03
CA GLN A 14 -7.22 22.37 3.41
C GLN A 14 -6.44 23.42 4.19
N CYS A 15 -5.10 23.39 4.15
CA CYS A 15 -4.25 24.36 4.84
C CYS A 15 -2.83 24.39 4.24
N LYS A 16 -2.46 25.54 3.67
CA LYS A 16 -1.13 25.75 3.06
C LYS A 16 0.02 25.59 4.05
N TYR A 17 -0.17 26.02 5.31
CA TYR A 17 0.86 25.87 6.34
C TYR A 17 1.10 24.40 6.69
N LYS A 18 0.04 23.61 6.88
CA LYS A 18 0.13 22.15 7.08
C LYS A 18 0.85 21.47 5.92
N TYR A 19 0.57 21.87 4.68
CA TYR A 19 1.31 21.36 3.52
C TYR A 19 2.80 21.67 3.59
N LYS A 20 3.17 22.91 3.95
CA LYS A 20 4.56 23.31 4.10
C LYS A 20 5.27 22.41 5.11
N LEU A 21 4.72 22.28 6.32
CA LEU A 21 5.30 21.46 7.38
C LEU A 21 5.48 19.99 6.94
N ASN A 22 4.45 19.40 6.32
CA ASN A 22 4.46 17.97 5.98
C ASN A 22 5.28 17.64 4.72
N TYR A 23 5.27 18.49 3.69
CA TYR A 23 5.79 18.14 2.36
C TYR A 23 6.96 19.00 1.87
N ILE A 24 7.13 20.22 2.39
CA ILE A 24 8.27 21.10 2.08
C ILE A 24 9.34 20.94 3.16
N ASP A 25 9.00 21.25 4.40
CA ASP A 25 9.90 21.21 5.55
C ASP A 25 10.10 19.77 6.06
N ARG A 26 9.15 18.87 5.74
CA ARG A 26 9.15 17.42 6.07
C ARG A 26 9.41 17.15 7.55
N ILE A 27 8.76 17.92 8.41
CA ILE A 27 8.81 17.72 9.85
C ILE A 27 8.23 16.35 10.16
N LYS A 28 9.03 15.48 10.76
CA LYS A 28 8.61 14.14 11.15
C LYS A 28 7.91 14.21 12.50
N THR A 29 6.82 13.47 12.61
CA THR A 29 6.21 13.14 13.89
C THR A 29 6.80 11.81 14.34
N ASP A 30 7.24 11.73 15.60
CA ASP A 30 7.80 10.49 16.16
C ASP A 30 6.73 9.42 16.42
N LEU A 31 5.45 9.82 16.37
CA LEU A 31 4.29 8.98 16.62
C LEU A 31 3.47 8.78 15.35
N GLU A 32 3.18 7.52 15.04
CA GLU A 32 2.16 7.13 14.07
C GLU A 32 0.78 7.18 14.73
N SER A 33 -0.27 7.60 14.01
CA SER A 33 -1.63 7.55 14.55
C SER A 33 -2.14 6.11 14.60
N ILE A 34 -3.07 5.82 15.51
CA ILE A 34 -3.63 4.46 15.67
C ILE A 34 -4.29 4.01 14.36
N GLU A 35 -4.97 4.92 13.65
CA GLU A 35 -5.62 4.64 12.37
C GLU A 35 -4.61 4.31 11.26
N ALA A 36 -3.48 5.03 11.20
CA ALA A 36 -2.42 4.77 10.24
C ALA A 36 -1.78 3.40 10.50
N PHE A 37 -1.49 3.08 11.76
CA PHE A 37 -0.96 1.79 12.17
C PHE A 37 -1.92 0.64 11.82
N MET A 38 -3.19 0.75 12.22
CA MET A 38 -4.19 -0.27 11.92
C MET A 38 -4.41 -0.44 10.42
N GLY A 39 -4.49 0.67 9.67
CA GLY A 39 -4.64 0.66 8.22
C GLY A 39 -3.49 -0.08 7.54
N LYS A 40 -2.25 0.18 7.98
CA LYS A 40 -1.06 -0.52 7.47
C LYS A 40 -1.18 -2.05 7.66
N LEU A 41 -1.54 -2.51 8.86
CA LEU A 41 -1.71 -3.94 9.14
C LEU A 41 -2.80 -4.57 8.27
N VAL A 42 -3.93 -3.89 8.07
CA VAL A 42 -5.00 -4.37 7.18
C VAL A 42 -4.51 -4.48 5.73
N HIS A 43 -3.79 -3.48 5.22
CA HIS A 43 -3.25 -3.53 3.87
C HIS A 43 -2.23 -4.66 3.70
N GLU A 44 -1.30 -4.82 4.64
CA GLU A 44 -0.28 -5.87 4.61
C GLU A 44 -0.91 -7.28 4.65
N THR A 45 -1.91 -7.48 5.51
CA THR A 45 -2.60 -8.78 5.64
C THR A 45 -3.40 -9.13 4.39
N LEU A 46 -4.14 -8.18 3.81
CA LEU A 46 -4.89 -8.41 2.57
C LEU A 46 -3.97 -8.66 1.37
N GLU A 47 -2.86 -7.94 1.27
CA GLU A 47 -1.86 -8.16 0.23
C GLU A 47 -1.24 -9.56 0.35
N LYS A 48 -0.89 -9.98 1.57
CA LYS A 48 -0.38 -11.33 1.84
C LYS A 48 -1.40 -12.39 1.42
N LEU A 49 -2.66 -12.25 1.86
CA LEU A 49 -3.73 -13.18 1.50
C LEU A 49 -3.91 -13.29 -0.02
N TYR A 50 -3.92 -12.16 -0.72
CA TYR A 50 -4.06 -12.15 -2.18
C TYR A 50 -2.90 -12.88 -2.87
N LYS A 51 -1.66 -12.63 -2.43
CA LYS A 51 -0.47 -13.30 -2.98
C LYS A 51 -0.53 -14.80 -2.70
N ASP A 52 -0.85 -15.22 -1.48
CA ASP A 52 -0.91 -16.62 -1.08
C ASP A 52 -1.94 -17.40 -1.92
N LEU A 53 -3.14 -16.84 -2.12
CA LEU A 53 -4.17 -17.44 -2.99
C LEU A 53 -3.71 -17.54 -4.45
N LYS A 54 -3.02 -16.51 -4.96
CA LYS A 54 -2.46 -16.52 -6.33
C LYS A 54 -1.37 -17.60 -6.46
N PHE A 55 -0.51 -17.76 -5.47
CA PHE A 55 0.51 -18.81 -5.44
C PHE A 55 -0.11 -20.22 -5.37
N GLN A 56 -1.15 -20.41 -4.54
CA GLN A 56 -1.87 -21.68 -4.50
C GLN A 56 -2.49 -22.04 -5.86
N LYS A 57 -3.09 -21.06 -6.55
CA LYS A 57 -3.63 -21.25 -7.90
C LYS A 57 -2.55 -21.67 -8.90
N LEU A 58 -1.38 -21.02 -8.86
CA LEU A 58 -0.25 -21.35 -9.71
C LEU A 58 0.25 -22.78 -9.45
N ASN A 59 0.38 -23.18 -8.17
CA ASN A 59 0.79 -24.53 -7.80
C ASN A 59 -0.18 -25.61 -8.30
N LYS A 60 -1.49 -25.35 -8.26
CA LYS A 60 -2.51 -26.27 -8.81
C LYS A 60 -2.39 -26.41 -10.33
N GLN A 61 -2.17 -25.31 -11.05
CA GLN A 61 -1.98 -25.30 -12.51
C GLN A 61 -0.72 -26.07 -12.93
N ILE A 62 0.41 -25.84 -12.24
CA ILE A 62 1.66 -26.57 -12.49
C ILE A 62 1.47 -28.07 -12.26
N LYS A 63 0.84 -28.47 -11.14
CA LYS A 63 0.53 -29.88 -10.86
C LYS A 63 -0.34 -30.53 -11.94
N MET A 64 -1.34 -29.81 -12.45
CA MET A 64 -2.17 -30.29 -13.57
C MET A 64 -1.37 -30.44 -14.87
N ALA A 65 -0.51 -29.47 -15.21
CA ALA A 65 0.31 -29.53 -16.41
C ALA A 65 1.31 -30.69 -16.38
N ILE A 66 1.99 -30.92 -15.25
CA ILE A 66 2.91 -32.06 -15.08
C ILE A 66 2.18 -33.41 -15.26
N LYS A 67 0.93 -33.50 -14.77
CA LYS A 67 0.09 -34.70 -14.94
C LYS A 67 -0.31 -34.96 -16.41
N LEU A 68 -0.26 -33.96 -17.29
CA LEU A 68 -0.57 -34.13 -18.71
C LEU A 68 0.66 -34.55 -19.55
N ILE A 69 1.86 -34.43 -18.99
CA ILE A 69 3.13 -34.73 -19.68
C ILE A 69 3.63 -36.15 -19.36
N ASN A 70 3.15 -36.75 -18.26
CA ASN A 70 3.41 -38.14 -17.85
C ASN A 70 2.19 -39.02 -18.09
#